data_AF-A0A5J5DKL8-F1
#
_entry.id   AF-A0A5J5DKL8-F1
#
_cell.length_a   1.000
_cell.length_b   1.000
_cell.length_c   1.000
_cell.angle_alpha   90.00
_cell.angle_beta   90.00
_cell.angle_gamma   90.00
#
_symmetry.space_group_name_H-M   'P 1'
#
loop_
_entity.id
_entity.type
_entity.pdbx_description
1 polymer ?
#
loop_
_entity_poly.entity_id
_entity_poly.type
_entity_poly.pdbx_seq_one_letter_code
_entity_poly.pdbx_strand_id
1 'polypeptide(L)'
;MSSRTQERRSGVQLVSAALLLLSLSGVSSMDVLIPNNINALNGTTIKIPCTFTSCYKMDIEDEGIYNCYVRNPPDRIQGHGVIQLIVVTELPPPRDSTIAVAIGASVGGALALLILSMVVVKCLRRHRKQELISEEKTEEEGKLEAEGVAEEGTKQP
;
A
#
# COMPACT_ATOMS: atom_id res chain seq x y z
N MET A 1 68.44 -4.72 31.47
CA MET A 1 67.23 -5.47 31.05
C MET A 1 66.03 -5.14 31.95
N SER A 2 65.73 -3.86 32.21
CA SER A 2 64.70 -3.45 33.19
C SER A 2 63.87 -2.26 32.70
N SER A 3 63.41 -2.32 31.45
CA SER A 3 62.55 -1.27 30.86
C SER A 3 61.31 -1.87 30.18
N ARG A 4 61.40 -3.08 29.62
CA ARG A 4 60.25 -3.80 29.00
C ARG A 4 59.23 -4.34 30.01
N THR A 5 59.60 -4.49 31.28
CA THR A 5 58.74 -5.10 32.32
C THR A 5 57.87 -4.09 33.08
N GLN A 6 58.24 -2.80 33.08
CA GLN A 6 57.46 -1.71 33.69
C GLN A 6 56.34 -1.20 32.75
N GLU A 7 56.59 -1.19 31.44
CA GLU A 7 55.60 -0.81 30.42
C GLU A 7 54.44 -1.82 30.32
N ARG A 8 54.75 -3.13 30.42
CA ARG A 8 53.74 -4.21 30.38
C ARG A 8 52.76 -4.18 31.55
N ARG A 9 53.21 -3.83 32.75
CA ARG A 9 52.36 -3.80 33.96
C ARG A 9 51.40 -2.59 33.94
N SER A 10 51.87 -1.47 33.39
CA SER A 10 51.04 -0.28 33.14
C SER A 10 50.02 -0.53 32.03
N GLY A 11 50.45 -1.18 30.94
CA GLY A 11 49.59 -1.57 29.82
C GLY A 11 48.45 -2.51 30.23
N VAL A 12 48.71 -3.52 31.06
CA VAL A 12 47.65 -4.44 31.54
C VAL A 12 46.64 -3.71 32.44
N GLN A 13 47.09 -2.78 33.29
CA GLN A 13 46.19 -1.96 34.11
C GLN A 13 45.37 -0.97 33.27
N LEU A 14 45.99 -0.35 32.26
CA LEU A 14 45.31 0.54 31.32
C LEU A 14 44.28 -0.19 30.45
N VAL A 15 44.61 -1.40 29.98
CA VAL A 15 43.68 -2.25 29.21
C VAL A 15 42.54 -2.75 30.09
N SER A 16 42.82 -3.14 31.34
CA SER A 16 41.79 -3.52 32.31
C SER A 16 40.87 -2.35 32.65
N ALA A 17 41.43 -1.15 32.89
CA ALA A 17 40.68 0.07 33.14
C ALA A 17 39.87 0.51 31.92
N ALA A 18 40.41 0.37 30.70
CA ALA A 18 39.68 0.65 29.46
C ALA A 18 38.53 -0.35 29.24
N LEU A 19 38.71 -1.64 29.53
CA LEU A 19 37.64 -2.64 29.49
C LEU A 19 36.55 -2.36 30.55
N LEU A 20 36.94 -1.91 31.74
CA LEU A 20 35.99 -1.46 32.77
C LEU A 20 35.23 -0.22 32.30
N LEU A 21 35.88 0.77 31.70
CA LEU A 21 35.22 1.97 31.16
C LEU A 21 34.30 1.64 29.97
N LEU A 22 34.66 0.67 29.14
CA LEU A 22 33.84 0.15 28.02
C LEU A 22 32.65 -0.69 28.49
N SER A 23 32.70 -1.29 29.68
CA SER A 23 31.56 -2.00 30.26
C SER A 23 30.61 -1.06 31.03
N LEU A 24 31.06 0.15 31.38
CA LEU A 24 30.20 1.21 31.91
C LEU A 24 29.46 2.00 30.82
N SER A 25 29.75 1.79 29.52
CA SER A 25 29.06 2.50 28.46
C SER A 25 27.67 1.90 28.21
N GLY A 26 26.68 2.48 28.89
CA GLY A 26 25.32 2.63 28.36
C GLY A 26 24.28 1.65 28.89
N VAL A 27 23.82 1.85 30.13
CA VAL A 27 22.45 1.45 30.49
C VAL A 27 21.53 2.57 30.01
N SER A 28 21.02 2.46 28.78
CA SER A 28 20.00 3.39 28.26
C SER A 28 18.68 3.07 28.96
N SER A 29 18.20 3.99 29.80
CA SER A 29 16.93 3.83 30.51
C SER A 29 15.78 4.43 29.70
N MET A 30 14.63 3.75 29.66
CA MET A 30 13.37 4.32 29.16
C MET A 30 12.85 5.34 30.16
N ASP A 31 12.54 6.56 29.71
CA ASP A 31 11.82 7.55 30.52
C ASP A 31 10.31 7.39 30.29
N VAL A 32 9.54 7.22 31.36
CA VAL A 32 8.06 7.18 31.28
C VAL A 32 7.51 8.55 31.67
N LEU A 33 6.96 9.29 30.71
CA LEU A 33 6.30 10.57 30.96
C LEU A 33 4.86 10.36 31.42
N ILE A 34 4.62 10.35 32.74
CA ILE A 34 3.28 10.29 33.35
C ILE A 34 2.94 11.71 33.85
N PRO A 35 1.71 12.23 33.63
CA PRO A 35 1.32 13.52 34.18
C PRO A 35 1.40 13.50 35.71
N ASN A 36 2.11 14.47 36.31
CA ASN A 36 2.34 14.51 37.76
C ASN A 36 1.05 14.65 38.59
N ASN A 37 -0.03 15.23 38.03
CA ASN A 37 -1.31 15.41 38.70
C ASN A 37 -2.48 15.33 37.71
N ILE A 38 -3.61 14.76 38.15
CA ILE A 38 -4.87 14.69 37.39
C ILE A 38 -5.98 15.26 38.29
N ASN A 39 -6.72 16.24 37.79
CA ASN A 39 -7.85 16.82 38.53
C ASN A 39 -9.16 16.13 38.09
N ALA A 40 -10.01 15.79 39.06
CA ALA A 40 -11.31 15.16 38.84
C ALA A 40 -12.39 15.87 39.66
N LEU A 41 -13.62 15.92 39.14
CA LEU A 41 -14.77 16.38 39.91
C LEU A 41 -15.28 15.25 40.81
N ASN A 42 -15.65 15.56 42.05
CA ASN A 42 -16.18 14.57 42.98
C ASN A 42 -17.47 13.94 42.43
N GLY A 43 -17.54 12.61 42.42
CA GLY A 43 -18.67 11.84 41.86
C GLY A 43 -18.64 11.66 40.34
N THR A 44 -17.54 11.97 39.66
CA THR A 44 -17.39 11.76 38.20
C THR A 44 -16.48 10.58 37.87
N THR A 45 -16.78 9.92 36.74
CA THR A 45 -15.92 8.86 36.19
C THR A 45 -14.77 9.48 35.41
N ILE A 46 -13.54 9.12 35.77
CA ILE A 46 -12.34 9.53 35.05
C ILE A 46 -11.67 8.33 34.36
N LYS A 47 -11.01 8.59 33.24
CA LYS A 47 -10.12 7.63 32.59
C LYS A 47 -8.68 8.04 32.88
N ILE A 48 -7.93 7.17 33.57
CA ILE A 48 -6.51 7.38 33.84
C ILE A 48 -5.73 6.80 32.64
N PRO A 49 -5.11 7.62 31.78
CA PRO A 49 -4.36 7.12 30.64
C PRO A 49 -3.06 6.46 31.10
N CYS A 50 -2.73 5.30 30.52
CA CYS A 50 -1.40 4.71 30.63
C CYS A 50 -0.72 4.84 29.27
N THR A 51 0.17 5.81 29.14
CA THR A 51 0.86 6.14 27.90
C THR A 51 2.35 5.96 28.09
N PHE A 52 2.96 5.20 27.18
CA PHE A 52 4.40 5.08 27.07
C PHE A 52 4.88 5.96 25.91
N THR A 53 5.93 6.74 26.13
CA THR A 53 6.56 7.56 25.10
C THR A 53 8.05 7.25 25.13
N SER A 54 8.57 6.66 24.05
CA SER A 54 10.00 6.46 23.92
C SER A 54 10.69 7.76 23.54
N CYS A 55 11.82 8.05 24.18
CA CYS A 55 12.72 9.15 23.81
C CYS A 55 13.72 8.76 22.71
N TYR A 56 13.72 7.48 22.30
CA TYR A 56 14.62 6.92 21.31
C TYR A 56 13.87 6.08 20.27
N LYS A 57 14.58 5.67 19.21
CA LYS A 57 14.01 4.80 18.18
C LYS A 57 13.87 3.39 18.75
N MET A 58 12.66 2.86 18.72
CA MET A 58 12.38 1.51 19.19
C MET A 58 12.98 0.49 18.22
N ASP A 59 13.65 -0.51 18.77
CA ASP A 59 14.21 -1.63 18.01
C ASP A 59 13.35 -2.88 18.20
N ILE A 60 13.60 -3.93 17.41
CA ILE A 60 12.79 -5.17 17.45
C ILE A 60 12.89 -5.84 18.82
N GLU A 61 14.03 -5.68 19.51
CA GLU A 61 14.25 -6.22 20.84
C GLU A 61 13.36 -5.57 21.92
N ASP A 62 12.79 -4.39 21.66
CA ASP A 62 11.85 -3.73 22.57
C ASP A 62 10.43 -4.34 22.51
N GLU A 63 10.15 -5.22 21.53
CA GLU A 63 8.87 -5.92 21.38
C GLU A 63 8.52 -6.74 22.63
N GLY A 64 7.29 -6.61 23.12
CA GLY A 64 6.87 -7.36 24.29
C GLY A 64 5.60 -6.87 24.97
N ILE A 65 5.41 -7.36 26.20
CA ILE A 65 4.24 -7.07 27.03
C ILE A 65 4.63 -6.07 28.11
N TYR A 66 4.03 -4.88 28.02
CA TYR A 66 4.22 -3.79 28.97
C TYR A 66 3.03 -3.76 29.93
N ASN A 67 3.33 -3.74 31.23
CA ASN A 67 2.31 -3.80 32.28
C ASN A 67 2.19 -2.46 32.99
N CYS A 68 0.94 -2.04 33.20
CA CYS A 68 0.60 -0.80 33.88
C CYS A 68 -0.19 -1.12 35.15
N TYR A 69 0.27 -0.63 36.28
CA TYR A 69 -0.31 -0.93 37.58
C TYR A 69 -0.83 0.34 38.23
N VAL A 70 -2.15 0.45 38.39
CA VAL A 70 -2.82 1.62 38.94
C VAL A 70 -3.32 1.30 40.34
N ARG A 71 -2.95 2.11 41.33
CA ARG A 71 -3.51 2.03 42.68
C ARG A 71 -4.43 3.23 42.90
N ASN A 72 -5.67 2.96 43.25
CA ASN A 72 -6.65 3.97 43.60
C ASN A 72 -7.07 3.76 45.06
N PRO A 73 -6.41 4.38 46.06
CA PRO A 73 -6.96 4.38 47.42
C PRO A 73 -8.39 4.96 47.38
N PRO A 74 -9.42 4.34 48.02
CA PRO A 74 -9.38 3.33 49.09
C PRO A 74 -9.35 1.85 48.62
N ASP A 75 -9.26 1.60 47.32
CA ASP A 75 -9.32 0.24 46.77
C ASP A 75 -8.14 -0.61 47.26
N ARG A 76 -8.46 -1.83 47.70
CA ARG A 76 -7.44 -2.82 48.10
C ARG A 76 -6.85 -3.58 46.92
N ILE A 77 -7.50 -3.50 45.77
CA ILE A 77 -7.11 -4.21 44.54
C ILE A 77 -6.40 -3.21 43.62
N GLN A 78 -5.27 -3.63 43.07
CA GLN A 78 -4.54 -2.86 42.08
C GLN A 78 -5.17 -3.08 40.70
N GLY A 79 -5.46 -2.00 39.99
CA GLY A 79 -5.82 -2.07 38.58
C GLY A 79 -4.62 -2.51 37.74
N HIS A 80 -4.86 -3.38 36.77
CA HIS A 80 -3.83 -3.92 35.88
C HIS A 80 -4.21 -3.71 34.42
N GLY A 81 -3.37 -2.97 33.68
CA GLY A 81 -3.47 -2.77 32.25
C GLY A 81 -2.31 -3.43 31.52
N VAL A 82 -2.58 -4.04 30.37
CA VAL A 82 -1.58 -4.74 29.56
C VAL A 82 -1.53 -4.10 28.17
N ILE A 83 -0.31 -3.76 27.74
CA ILE A 83 -0.03 -3.19 26.42
C ILE A 83 0.87 -4.18 25.68
N GLN A 84 0.43 -4.63 24.50
CA GLN A 84 1.25 -5.43 23.61
C GLN A 84 1.91 -4.52 22.59
N LEU A 85 3.22 -4.31 22.75
CA LEU A 85 4.03 -3.59 21.78
C LEU A 85 4.48 -4.58 20.72
N ILE A 86 4.29 -4.24 19.44
CA ILE A 86 4.80 -4.98 18.28
C ILE A 86 5.60 -3.99 17.46
N VAL A 87 6.85 -4.34 17.13
CA VAL A 87 7.73 -3.47 16.36
C VAL A 87 7.82 -4.01 14.94
N VAL A 88 7.24 -3.27 13.99
CA VAL A 88 7.21 -3.67 12.57
C VAL A 88 8.32 -2.95 11.79
N THR A 89 9.02 -3.70 10.94
CA THR A 89 10.08 -3.16 10.07
C THR A 89 9.54 -2.52 8.79
N GLU A 90 8.34 -2.92 8.39
CA GLU A 90 7.65 -2.45 7.19
C GLU A 90 6.29 -1.89 7.58
N LEU A 91 5.90 -0.77 6.98
CA LEU A 91 4.55 -0.25 7.17
C LEU A 91 3.56 -1.30 6.64
N PRO A 92 2.57 -1.75 7.43
CA PRO A 92 1.56 -2.67 6.91
C PRO A 92 0.98 -2.04 5.64
N PRO A 93 0.92 -2.80 4.52
CA PRO A 93 0.52 -2.23 3.25
C PRO A 93 -0.83 -1.52 3.44
N PRO A 94 -0.99 -0.30 2.90
CA PRO A 94 -2.23 0.44 3.06
C PRO A 94 -3.36 -0.44 2.56
N ARG A 95 -4.26 -0.79 3.47
CA ARG A 95 -5.51 -1.43 3.07
C ARG A 95 -6.26 -0.37 2.24
N ASP A 96 -6.60 -0.74 1.00
CA ASP A 96 -7.74 -0.22 0.24
C ASP A 96 -7.55 0.71 -0.99
N SER A 97 -6.39 0.73 -1.66
CA SER A 97 -6.31 1.40 -2.99
C SER A 97 -5.79 0.49 -4.11
N THR A 98 -4.70 -0.24 -3.89
CA THR A 98 -4.08 -1.08 -4.94
C THR A 98 -4.96 -2.24 -5.38
N ILE A 99 -5.66 -2.87 -4.44
CA ILE A 99 -6.58 -3.98 -4.72
C ILE A 99 -7.80 -3.49 -5.52
N ALA A 100 -8.38 -2.35 -5.13
CA ALA A 100 -9.53 -1.76 -5.81
C ALA A 100 -9.20 -1.34 -7.24
N VAL A 101 -8.03 -0.73 -7.46
CA VAL A 101 -7.55 -0.33 -8.79
C VAL A 101 -7.31 -1.55 -9.70
N ALA A 102 -6.72 -2.62 -9.19
CA ALA A 102 -6.47 -3.84 -9.98
C ALA A 102 -7.79 -4.51 -10.44
N ILE A 103 -8.79 -4.57 -9.56
CA ILE A 103 -10.12 -5.11 -9.90
C ILE A 103 -10.83 -4.19 -10.91
N GLY A 104 -10.80 -2.86 -10.70
CA GLY A 104 -11.42 -1.90 -11.62
C GLY A 104 -10.82 -1.94 -13.02
N ALA A 105 -9.49 -2.02 -13.14
CA ALA A 105 -8.80 -2.07 -14.42
C ALA A 105 -9.11 -3.35 -15.22
N SER A 106 -9.13 -4.51 -14.54
CA SER A 106 -9.42 -5.80 -15.18
C SER A 106 -10.85 -5.89 -15.69
N VAL A 107 -11.84 -5.57 -14.85
CA VAL A 107 -13.26 -5.65 -15.23
C VAL A 107 -13.63 -4.58 -16.27
N GLY A 108 -13.17 -3.34 -16.07
CA GLY A 108 -13.40 -2.24 -17.01
C GLY A 108 -12.74 -2.49 -18.36
N GLY A 109 -11.50 -3.00 -18.37
CA GLY A 109 -10.77 -3.34 -19.59
C GLY A 109 -11.46 -4.45 -20.39
N ALA A 110 -11.90 -5.52 -19.74
CA ALA A 110 -12.62 -6.60 -20.41
C ALA A 110 -13.93 -6.11 -21.06
N LEU A 111 -14.73 -5.32 -20.35
CA LEU A 111 -15.96 -4.74 -20.89
C LEU A 111 -15.69 -3.79 -22.05
N ALA A 112 -14.68 -2.92 -21.95
CA ALA A 112 -14.30 -2.02 -23.03
C ALA A 112 -13.84 -2.79 -24.29
N LEU A 113 -13.03 -3.84 -24.14
CA LEU A 113 -12.59 -4.68 -25.24
C LEU A 113 -13.75 -5.43 -25.91
N LEU A 114 -14.73 -5.93 -25.15
CA LEU A 114 -15.92 -6.56 -25.70
C LEU A 114 -16.78 -5.58 -26.51
N ILE A 115 -16.98 -4.36 -26.01
CA ILE A 115 -17.75 -3.32 -26.71
C ILE A 115 -17.02 -2.93 -28.01
N LEU A 116 -15.71 -2.66 -27.94
CA LEU A 116 -14.91 -2.33 -29.12
C LEU A 116 -14.95 -3.45 -30.15
N SER A 117 -14.80 -4.71 -29.73
CA SER A 117 -14.90 -5.88 -30.61
C SER A 117 -16.27 -5.94 -31.32
N MET A 118 -17.37 -5.76 -30.58
CA MET A 118 -18.71 -5.74 -31.16
C MET A 118 -18.91 -4.61 -32.17
N VAL A 119 -18.38 -3.41 -31.90
CA VAL A 119 -18.44 -2.26 -32.82
C VAL A 119 -17.64 -2.55 -34.08
N VAL A 120 -16.39 -3.03 -33.96
CA VAL A 120 -15.55 -3.38 -35.12
C VAL A 120 -16.23 -4.45 -35.96
N VAL A 121 -16.71 -5.54 -35.36
CA VAL A 121 -17.42 -6.60 -36.08
C VAL A 121 -18.70 -6.07 -36.75
N LYS A 122 -19.48 -5.19 -36.09
CA LYS A 122 -20.64 -4.55 -36.70
C LYS A 122 -20.26 -3.64 -37.87
N CYS A 123 -19.22 -2.83 -37.73
CA CYS A 123 -18.73 -1.94 -38.78
C CYS A 123 -18.23 -2.75 -39.99
N LEU A 124 -17.44 -3.80 -39.76
CA LEU A 124 -16.96 -4.69 -40.82
C LEU A 124 -18.10 -5.45 -41.50
N ARG A 125 -19.06 -6.00 -40.73
CA ARG A 125 -20.26 -6.66 -41.28
C ARG A 125 -21.11 -5.68 -42.09
N ARG A 126 -21.27 -4.45 -41.63
CA ARG A 126 -22.04 -3.41 -42.33
C ARG A 126 -21.32 -2.97 -43.62
N HIS A 127 -20.01 -2.78 -43.58
CA HIS A 127 -19.20 -2.49 -44.77
C HIS A 127 -19.31 -3.61 -45.80
N ARG A 128 -19.09 -4.87 -45.38
CA ARG A 128 -19.21 -6.02 -46.28
C ARG A 128 -20.61 -6.21 -46.84
N LYS A 129 -21.66 -5.80 -46.10
CA LYS A 129 -23.05 -5.80 -46.59
C LYS A 129 -23.31 -4.67 -47.59
N GLN A 130 -22.64 -3.53 -47.47
CA GLN A 130 -22.74 -2.44 -48.46
C GLN A 130 -22.06 -2.80 -49.78
N GLU A 131 -20.91 -3.49 -49.76
CA GLU A 131 -20.25 -4.01 -50.98
C GLU A 131 -21.20 -4.89 -51.80
N LEU A 132 -21.87 -5.86 -51.16
CA LEU A 132 -22.81 -6.76 -51.85
C LEU A 132 -24.04 -6.06 -52.43
N ILE A 133 -24.52 -4.98 -51.80
CA ILE A 133 -25.65 -4.19 -52.31
C ILE A 133 -25.21 -3.25 -53.44
N SER A 134 -23.95 -2.82 -53.44
CA SER A 134 -23.39 -1.99 -54.51
C SER A 134 -23.13 -2.82 -55.77
N GLU A 135 -22.66 -4.08 -55.62
CA GLU A 135 -22.49 -5.01 -56.75
C GLU A 135 -23.84 -5.40 -57.39
N GLU A 136 -24.85 -5.76 -56.60
CA GLU A 136 -26.19 -6.10 -57.10
C GLU A 136 -26.85 -4.95 -57.89
N LYS A 137 -26.62 -3.70 -57.45
CA LYS A 137 -27.16 -2.51 -58.12
C LYS A 137 -26.45 -2.18 -59.45
N THR A 138 -25.19 -2.60 -59.61
CA THR A 138 -24.42 -2.37 -60.83
C THR A 138 -24.78 -3.39 -61.93
N GLU A 139 -25.29 -4.56 -61.55
CA GLU A 139 -25.75 -5.60 -62.49
C GLU A 139 -27.16 -5.32 -63.02
N GLU A 140 -28.03 -4.63 -62.26
CA GLU A 140 -29.38 -4.26 -62.71
C GLU A 140 -29.39 -3.07 -63.71
N GLU A 141 -28.54 -2.05 -63.53
CA GLU A 141 -28.41 -0.94 -64.49
C GLU A 141 -27.75 -1.36 -65.82
N GLY A 142 -26.88 -2.38 -65.80
CA GLY A 142 -26.23 -2.89 -67.02
C GLY A 142 -27.18 -3.60 -68.00
N LYS A 143 -28.38 -3.98 -67.57
CA LYS A 143 -29.35 -4.72 -68.40
C LYS A 143 -30.38 -3.81 -69.10
N LEU A 144 -30.60 -2.59 -68.60
CA LEU A 144 -31.57 -1.64 -69.17
C LEU A 144 -31.04 -0.90 -70.42
N GLU A 145 -29.72 -0.81 -70.60
CA GLU A 145 -29.10 -0.12 -71.74
C GLU A 145 -29.03 -0.99 -73.02
N ALA A 146 -29.29 -2.30 -72.93
CA ALA A 146 -29.12 -3.23 -74.07
C ALA A 146 -30.38 -3.40 -74.95
N GLU A 147 -31.55 -2.88 -74.54
CA GLU A 147 -32.81 -3.03 -75.30
C GLU A 147 -33.25 -1.76 -76.07
N GLY A 148 -32.53 -0.64 -75.95
CA GLY A 148 -32.95 0.66 -76.50
C GLY A 148 -32.45 1.02 -77.90
N VAL A 149 -31.63 0.19 -78.56
CA VAL A 149 -30.98 0.55 -79.85
C VAL A 149 -31.22 -0.52 -80.91
N ALA A 150 -32.48 -0.73 -81.30
CA ALA A 150 -32.81 -1.42 -82.54
C ALA A 150 -34.24 -1.07 -82.99
N GLU A 151 -34.49 0.14 -83.44
CA GLU A 151 -35.61 0.49 -84.34
C GLU A 151 -35.43 1.96 -84.77
N GLU A 152 -34.66 2.22 -85.82
CA GLU A 152 -35.08 3.18 -86.86
C GLU A 152 -34.25 2.91 -88.14
N GLY A 153 -34.89 2.23 -89.08
CA GLY A 153 -34.35 1.93 -90.41
C GLY A 153 -34.56 3.08 -91.41
N THR A 154 -33.51 3.31 -92.21
CA THR A 154 -33.56 3.41 -93.68
C THR A 154 -34.46 4.48 -94.32
N LYS A 155 -33.84 5.57 -94.80
CA LYS A 155 -34.06 6.09 -96.17
C LYS A 155 -32.97 7.06 -96.66
N GLN A 156 -32.33 6.71 -97.78
CA GLN A 156 -31.66 7.59 -98.76
C GLN A 156 -31.97 7.00 -100.15
N PRO A 157 -31.95 7.77 -101.25
CA PRO A 157 -32.05 9.23 -101.41
C PRO A 157 -33.46 9.69 -101.84
#